data_AF-A0A1H4A327-F1
#
_entry.id   AF-A0A1H4A327-F1
#
_cell.length_a   1.000
_cell.length_b   1.000
_cell.length_c   1.000
_cell.angle_alpha   90.00
_cell.angle_beta   90.00
_cell.angle_gamma   90.00
#
_symmetry.space_group_name_H-M   'P 1'
#
loop_
_entity.id
_entity.type
_entity.pdbx_description
1 polymer ?
#
loop_
_entity_poly.entity_id
_entity_poly.type
_entity_poly.pdbx_seq_one_letter_code
_entity_poly.pdbx_strand_id
1 'polypeptide(L)'
;MKHCIRGLLLVAALVLPLHSHAASFNCAKAKTWSEKTVCNTKQLSSLDDLLAVSFKKALESTDDKAALKSAQVAWLTDERDVCEDIACLKAVYTARLAVLNEIIASAEESVTEPDSDEVSGGWYQAIAKPNLTVRKSADVTGKKLGNVPYGGKVKVLEFTDKTDSIGGRAGTWVKIEWQGKSAYAFDAFLEKLPVADSDKADESDTTKASKTLEGLITSYECGDNCYLVITDKQGEQHSGLCTATLCEPWNEVAEMPTKFQNQKVKVTVGTGTQYDGGGNVMGEMDAFETIKLLK
;
A
#
# COMPACT_ATOMS: atom_id res chain seq x y z
N MET A 1 40.45 -55.30 -23.90
CA MET A 1 41.39 -54.25 -24.37
C MET A 1 40.62 -53.23 -25.19
N LYS A 2 40.95 -51.94 -24.99
CA LYS A 2 40.62 -50.72 -25.77
C LYS A 2 39.65 -49.75 -25.08
N HIS A 3 40.28 -48.81 -24.36
CA HIS A 3 39.73 -47.52 -23.94
C HIS A 3 39.59 -46.57 -25.13
N CYS A 4 38.64 -45.63 -25.08
CA CYS A 4 38.64 -44.28 -25.69
C CYS A 4 37.25 -43.67 -25.45
N ILE A 5 36.98 -42.40 -25.13
CA ILE A 5 37.76 -41.17 -24.93
C ILE A 5 36.84 -40.26 -24.09
N ARG A 6 37.44 -39.53 -23.14
CA ARG A 6 36.81 -38.45 -22.37
C ARG A 6 36.34 -37.33 -23.31
N GLY A 7 35.05 -36.99 -23.28
CA GLY A 7 34.52 -35.74 -23.82
C GLY A 7 34.03 -34.85 -22.67
N LEU A 8 34.83 -33.86 -22.29
CA LEU A 8 34.43 -32.83 -21.33
C LEU A 8 33.65 -31.75 -22.10
N LEU A 9 32.31 -31.79 -22.02
CA LEU A 9 31.42 -30.76 -22.54
C LEU A 9 31.37 -29.59 -21.54
N LEU A 10 32.02 -28.47 -21.89
CA LEU A 10 31.85 -27.18 -21.22
C LEU A 10 30.50 -26.58 -21.63
N VAL A 11 29.47 -26.75 -20.78
CA VAL A 11 28.19 -26.07 -20.92
C VAL A 11 28.32 -24.69 -20.28
N ALA A 12 28.58 -23.67 -21.10
CA ALA A 12 28.45 -22.28 -20.68
C ALA A 12 26.97 -21.93 -20.59
N ALA A 13 26.41 -21.98 -19.38
CA ALA A 13 25.03 -21.56 -19.11
C ALA A 13 24.93 -20.03 -19.24
N LEU A 14 24.35 -19.59 -20.36
CA LEU A 14 24.00 -18.19 -20.59
C LEU A 14 22.80 -17.85 -19.68
N VAL A 15 23.05 -17.22 -18.54
CA VAL A 15 21.99 -16.74 -17.64
C VAL A 15 21.44 -15.44 -18.23
N LEU A 16 20.36 -15.54 -19.01
CA LEU A 16 19.57 -14.39 -19.43
C LEU A 16 18.64 -13.97 -18.28
N PRO A 17 18.70 -12.73 -17.78
CA PRO A 17 17.72 -12.25 -16.80
C PRO A 17 16.37 -12.02 -17.49
N LEU A 18 15.42 -12.92 -17.25
CA LEU A 18 14.01 -12.74 -17.61
C LEU A 18 13.30 -11.94 -16.52
N HIS A 19 13.58 -10.64 -16.43
CA HIS A 19 12.78 -9.72 -15.62
C HIS A 19 11.91 -8.87 -16.55
N SER A 20 10.90 -9.49 -17.17
CA SER A 20 9.86 -8.75 -17.87
C SER A 20 8.84 -8.25 -16.85
N HIS A 21 8.98 -7.00 -16.41
CA HIS A 21 7.85 -6.27 -15.84
C HIS A 21 6.94 -5.88 -17.00
N ALA A 22 5.68 -6.31 -16.96
CA ALA A 22 4.73 -5.97 -18.00
C ALA A 22 4.26 -4.54 -17.78
N ALA A 23 4.62 -3.65 -18.70
CA ALA A 23 3.96 -2.37 -18.89
C ALA A 23 2.73 -2.56 -19.80
N SER A 24 1.91 -1.54 -19.97
CA SER A 24 0.70 -1.60 -20.82
C SER A 24 1.01 -1.76 -22.32
N PHE A 25 2.30 -1.69 -22.69
CA PHE A 25 2.82 -1.89 -24.03
C PHE A 25 3.88 -2.99 -24.09
N ASN A 26 4.21 -3.43 -25.30
CA ASN A 26 5.21 -4.48 -25.50
C ASN A 26 6.63 -3.95 -25.23
N CYS A 27 7.20 -4.32 -24.09
CA CYS A 27 8.54 -3.92 -23.70
C CYS A 27 9.66 -4.35 -24.65
N ALA A 28 9.46 -5.42 -25.44
CA ALA A 28 10.41 -5.80 -26.49
C ALA A 28 10.42 -4.82 -27.68
N LYS A 29 9.44 -3.92 -27.77
CA LYS A 29 9.32 -2.89 -28.80
C LYS A 29 9.62 -1.47 -28.30
N ALA A 30 10.06 -1.31 -27.05
CA ALA A 30 10.40 -0.03 -26.44
C ALA A 30 11.53 0.69 -27.21
N LYS A 31 11.31 1.93 -27.63
CA LYS A 31 12.24 2.74 -28.42
C LYS A 31 12.84 3.87 -27.61
N THR A 32 12.01 4.64 -26.92
CA THR A 32 12.44 5.84 -26.20
C THR A 32 13.15 5.47 -24.89
N TRP A 33 13.94 6.40 -24.35
CA TRP A 33 14.52 6.24 -23.02
C TRP A 33 13.40 6.01 -22.00
N SER A 34 12.34 6.82 -22.06
CA SER A 34 11.17 6.70 -21.20
C SER A 34 10.52 5.31 -21.26
N GLU A 35 10.26 4.77 -22.45
CA GLU A 35 9.67 3.44 -22.61
C GLU A 35 10.55 2.33 -22.02
N LYS A 36 11.86 2.40 -22.26
CA LYS A 36 12.81 1.43 -21.70
C LYS A 36 12.88 1.54 -20.18
N THR A 37 12.88 2.75 -19.64
CA THR A 37 12.90 3.00 -18.20
C THR A 37 11.60 2.51 -17.54
N VAL A 38 10.45 2.72 -18.18
CA VAL A 38 9.15 2.18 -17.74
C VAL A 38 9.20 0.65 -17.66
N CYS A 39 9.71 -0.02 -18.70
CA CYS A 39 9.80 -1.49 -18.74
C CYS A 39 10.75 -2.09 -17.69
N ASN A 40 11.83 -1.39 -17.33
CA ASN A 40 12.84 -1.89 -16.41
C ASN A 40 12.60 -1.43 -14.96
N THR A 41 11.63 -0.56 -14.72
CA THR A 41 11.34 -0.03 -13.39
C THR A 41 9.94 -0.47 -12.97
N LYS A 42 9.85 -1.44 -12.07
CA LYS A 42 8.57 -1.99 -11.57
C LYS A 42 7.54 -0.91 -11.22
N GLN A 43 7.97 0.15 -10.51
CA GLN A 43 7.06 1.23 -10.12
C GLN A 43 6.51 2.02 -11.31
N LEU A 44 7.32 2.29 -12.33
CA LEU A 44 6.87 2.99 -13.55
C LEU A 44 6.01 2.09 -14.44
N SER A 45 6.35 0.80 -14.53
CA SER A 45 5.51 -0.23 -15.17
C SER A 45 4.10 -0.25 -14.57
N SER A 46 3.99 -0.22 -13.24
CA SER A 46 2.69 -0.17 -12.56
C SER A 46 1.93 1.15 -12.76
N LEU A 47 2.64 2.28 -12.88
CA LEU A 47 2.01 3.57 -13.23
C LEU A 47 1.48 3.57 -14.66
N ASP A 48 2.19 2.89 -15.58
CA ASP A 48 1.79 2.73 -16.97
C ASP A 48 0.54 1.84 -17.12
N ASP A 49 0.50 0.71 -16.40
CA ASP A 49 -0.70 -0.15 -16.34
C ASP A 49 -1.91 0.62 -15.79
N LEU A 50 -1.73 1.38 -14.70
CA LEU A 50 -2.79 2.18 -14.11
C LEU A 50 -3.31 3.24 -15.09
N LEU A 51 -2.40 3.91 -15.81
CA LEU A 51 -2.75 4.92 -16.81
C LEU A 51 -3.55 4.31 -17.97
N ALA A 52 -3.21 3.10 -18.42
CA ALA A 52 -3.96 2.41 -19.46
C ALA A 52 -5.40 2.08 -19.01
N VAL A 53 -5.57 1.62 -17.76
CA VAL A 53 -6.90 1.35 -17.17
C VAL A 53 -7.71 2.65 -17.05
N SER A 54 -7.15 3.70 -16.46
CA SER A 54 -7.82 5.00 -16.32
C SER A 54 -8.17 5.62 -17.67
N PHE A 55 -7.30 5.49 -18.68
CA PHE A 55 -7.57 6.00 -20.02
C PHE A 55 -8.75 5.27 -20.67
N LYS A 56 -8.86 3.94 -20.49
CA LYS A 56 -10.00 3.17 -20.98
C LYS A 56 -11.30 3.61 -20.29
N LYS A 57 -11.31 3.76 -18.96
CA LYS A 57 -12.49 4.25 -18.23
C LYS A 57 -12.88 5.67 -18.67
N ALA A 58 -11.90 6.56 -18.82
CA ALA A 58 -12.15 7.92 -19.31
C ALA A 58 -12.74 7.94 -20.73
N LEU A 59 -12.35 7.00 -21.61
CA LEU A 59 -12.96 6.83 -22.94
C LEU A 59 -14.40 6.32 -22.90
N GLU A 60 -14.78 5.63 -21.84
CA GLU A 60 -16.16 5.19 -21.60
C GLU A 60 -17.00 6.32 -21.00
N SER A 61 -16.38 7.19 -20.21
CA SER A 61 -16.99 8.32 -19.51
C SER A 61 -17.14 9.60 -20.34
N THR A 62 -16.37 9.76 -21.44
CA THR A 62 -16.43 10.97 -22.28
C THR A 62 -17.20 10.76 -23.58
N ASP A 63 -17.94 11.79 -23.99
CA ASP A 63 -18.56 11.86 -25.32
C ASP A 63 -17.53 12.14 -26.42
N ASP A 64 -16.49 12.92 -26.14
CA ASP A 64 -15.43 13.27 -27.11
C ASP A 64 -14.20 12.35 -27.00
N LYS A 65 -14.42 11.10 -27.42
CA LYS A 65 -13.36 10.07 -27.44
C LYS A 65 -12.21 10.42 -28.38
N ALA A 66 -12.48 11.20 -29.42
CA ALA A 66 -11.47 11.59 -30.41
C ALA A 66 -10.48 12.59 -29.81
N ALA A 67 -10.99 13.62 -29.13
CA ALA A 67 -10.15 14.58 -28.41
C ALA A 67 -9.32 13.89 -27.31
N LEU A 68 -9.94 13.00 -26.53
CA LEU A 68 -9.23 12.28 -25.47
C LEU A 68 -8.09 11.39 -26.01
N LYS A 69 -8.32 10.68 -27.12
CA LYS A 69 -7.25 9.91 -27.80
C LYS A 69 -6.14 10.81 -28.32
N SER A 70 -6.49 11.93 -28.95
CA SER A 70 -5.48 12.87 -29.46
C SER A 70 -4.64 13.46 -28.33
N ALA A 71 -5.27 13.85 -27.23
CA ALA A 71 -4.57 14.35 -26.04
C ALA A 71 -3.67 13.29 -25.41
N GLN A 72 -4.06 12.01 -25.45
CA GLN A 72 -3.22 10.92 -24.94
C GLN A 72 -1.98 10.69 -25.80
N VAL A 73 -2.11 10.77 -27.13
CA VAL A 73 -0.97 10.65 -28.04
C VAL A 73 -0.01 11.83 -27.85
N ALA A 74 -0.53 13.06 -27.77
CA ALA A 74 0.29 14.24 -27.49
C ALA A 74 1.01 14.13 -26.15
N TRP A 75 0.33 13.65 -25.10
CA TRP A 75 0.96 13.44 -23.80
C TRP A 75 2.14 12.46 -23.86
N LEU A 76 2.02 11.36 -24.63
CA LEU A 76 3.11 10.39 -24.79
C LEU A 76 4.36 11.05 -25.40
N THR A 77 4.19 11.89 -26.43
CA THR A 77 5.30 12.51 -27.15
C THR A 77 5.86 13.74 -26.45
N ASP A 78 4.99 14.58 -25.91
CA ASP A 78 5.33 15.95 -25.50
C ASP A 78 5.64 16.06 -24.01
N GLU A 79 5.20 15.07 -23.21
CA GLU A 79 5.41 15.06 -21.75
C GLU A 79 6.17 13.82 -21.28
N ARG A 80 5.76 12.61 -21.68
CA ARG A 80 6.43 11.37 -21.25
C ARG A 80 7.80 11.20 -21.88
N ASP A 81 7.88 11.30 -23.21
CA ASP A 81 9.09 10.97 -23.95
C ASP A 81 10.17 12.07 -23.90
N VAL A 82 9.86 13.23 -23.33
CA VAL A 82 10.82 14.32 -23.07
C VAL A 82 11.50 14.21 -21.72
N CYS A 83 11.04 13.32 -20.83
CA CYS A 83 11.65 13.14 -19.51
C CYS A 83 13.08 12.60 -19.60
N GLU A 84 13.97 13.12 -18.73
CA GLU A 84 15.38 12.72 -18.66
C GLU A 84 15.70 11.87 -17.42
N ASP A 85 14.78 11.81 -16.44
CA ASP A 85 14.96 11.03 -15.22
C ASP A 85 13.65 10.37 -14.72
N ILE A 86 13.81 9.46 -13.75
CA ILE A 86 12.71 8.68 -13.18
C ILE A 86 11.73 9.57 -12.40
N ALA A 87 12.19 10.66 -11.79
CA ALA A 87 11.34 11.57 -11.02
C ALA A 87 10.38 12.33 -11.94
N CYS A 88 10.86 12.79 -13.10
CA CYS A 88 10.08 13.37 -14.18
C CYS A 88 9.00 12.38 -14.65
N LEU A 89 9.38 11.14 -14.96
CA LEU A 89 8.41 10.11 -15.39
C LEU A 89 7.32 9.90 -14.34
N LYS A 90 7.67 9.76 -13.06
CA LYS A 90 6.68 9.65 -11.98
C LYS A 90 5.73 10.84 -11.95
N ALA A 91 6.26 12.06 -12.10
CA ALA A 91 5.48 13.28 -12.05
C ALA A 91 4.47 13.37 -13.22
N VAL A 92 4.92 13.16 -14.46
CA VAL A 92 4.05 13.27 -15.65
C VAL A 92 2.99 12.16 -15.69
N TYR A 93 3.33 10.93 -15.29
CA TYR A 93 2.33 9.85 -15.18
C TYR A 93 1.28 10.17 -14.11
N THR A 94 1.70 10.67 -12.94
CA THR A 94 0.77 11.03 -11.86
C THR A 94 -0.13 12.20 -12.26
N ALA A 95 0.41 13.21 -12.93
CA ALA A 95 -0.36 14.35 -13.44
C ALA A 95 -1.39 13.91 -14.48
N ARG A 96 -1.00 13.06 -15.44
CA ARG A 96 -1.91 12.54 -16.46
C ARG A 96 -3.04 11.70 -15.87
N LEU A 97 -2.72 10.85 -14.89
CA LEU A 97 -3.71 10.09 -14.14
C LEU A 97 -4.75 11.00 -13.47
N ALA A 98 -4.33 12.14 -12.90
CA ALA A 98 -5.25 13.10 -12.31
C ALA A 98 -6.24 13.67 -13.35
N VAL A 99 -5.76 14.04 -14.54
CA VAL A 99 -6.61 14.54 -15.64
C VAL A 99 -7.62 13.48 -16.09
N LEU A 100 -7.18 12.23 -16.27
CA LEU A 100 -8.07 11.14 -16.67
C LEU A 100 -9.14 10.86 -15.61
N ASN A 101 -8.78 10.93 -14.33
CA ASN A 101 -9.72 10.73 -13.23
C ASN A 101 -10.73 11.88 -13.10
N GLU A 102 -10.37 13.11 -13.47
CA GLU A 102 -11.32 14.23 -13.53
C GLU A 102 -12.38 14.01 -14.61
N ILE A 103 -11.99 13.56 -15.81
CA ILE A 103 -12.92 13.20 -16.89
C ILE A 103 -13.89 12.11 -16.44
N ILE A 104 -13.40 11.12 -15.70
CA ILE A 104 -14.22 10.03 -15.16
C ILE A 104 -15.22 10.57 -14.12
N ALA A 105 -14.76 11.41 -13.19
CA ALA A 105 -15.60 11.97 -12.12
C ALA A 105 -16.69 12.91 -12.67
N SER A 106 -16.36 13.75 -13.66
CA SER A 106 -17.33 14.66 -14.27
C SER A 106 -18.46 13.93 -15.00
N ALA A 107 -18.23 12.70 -15.46
CA ALA A 107 -19.29 11.87 -16.03
C ALA A 107 -20.20 11.26 -14.94
N GLU A 108 -19.64 10.88 -13.79
CA GLU A 108 -20.35 10.28 -12.67
C GLU A 108 -21.24 11.29 -11.92
N GLU A 109 -20.89 12.58 -11.91
CA GLU A 109 -21.67 13.67 -11.28
C GLU A 109 -22.96 14.05 -12.06
N SER A 110 -23.14 13.52 -13.28
CA SER A 110 -24.30 13.80 -14.13
C SER A 110 -25.52 12.88 -13.90
N VAL A 111 -25.44 11.93 -12.95
CA VAL A 111 -26.54 11.01 -12.62
C VAL A 111 -26.97 11.22 -11.17
N THR A 112 -28.16 11.80 -11.01
CA THR A 112 -28.81 12.28 -9.77
C THR A 112 -29.07 11.20 -8.70
N GLU A 113 -28.85 11.55 -7.42
CA GLU A 113 -29.40 10.93 -6.18
C GLU A 113 -30.82 11.47 -5.84
N PRO A 114 -31.59 10.98 -4.80
CA PRO A 114 -31.33 9.92 -3.79
C PRO A 114 -32.51 8.93 -3.54
N ASP A 115 -32.31 7.86 -2.75
CA ASP A 115 -33.33 7.38 -1.79
C ASP A 115 -32.73 6.60 -0.60
N SER A 116 -33.37 6.72 0.56
CA SER A 116 -32.99 6.30 1.90
C SER A 116 -33.46 4.89 2.28
N ASP A 117 -32.70 4.18 3.13
CA ASP A 117 -33.12 3.69 4.47
C ASP A 117 -32.38 2.42 4.95
N GLU A 118 -32.13 2.39 6.27
CA GLU A 118 -31.55 1.35 7.14
C GLU A 118 -30.06 0.99 7.03
N VAL A 119 -29.24 1.89 7.58
CA VAL A 119 -27.84 1.64 7.95
C VAL A 119 -27.77 0.93 9.31
N SER A 120 -27.32 -0.33 9.33
CA SER A 120 -26.66 -0.93 10.51
C SER A 120 -25.14 -0.94 10.32
N GLY A 121 -24.58 0.27 10.25
CA GLY A 121 -23.16 0.53 10.14
C GLY A 121 -22.39 0.12 11.39
N GLY A 122 -21.75 -1.04 11.36
CA GLY A 122 -20.94 -1.58 12.45
C GLY A 122 -19.46 -1.16 12.38
N TRP A 123 -18.67 -1.63 13.36
CA TRP A 123 -17.21 -1.51 13.31
C TRP A 123 -16.59 -2.62 12.47
N TYR A 124 -15.59 -2.28 11.68
CA TYR A 124 -14.84 -3.19 10.80
C TYR A 124 -13.35 -3.00 11.00
N GLN A 125 -12.55 -4.01 10.66
CA GLN A 125 -11.09 -3.92 10.62
C GLN A 125 -10.56 -4.05 9.19
N ALA A 126 -9.52 -3.29 8.86
CA ALA A 126 -8.82 -3.39 7.58
C ALA A 126 -7.93 -4.64 7.52
N ILE A 127 -8.12 -5.49 6.53
CA ILE A 127 -7.32 -6.72 6.33
C ILE A 127 -6.36 -6.63 5.13
N ALA A 128 -6.32 -5.49 4.44
CA ALA A 128 -5.35 -5.24 3.36
C ALA A 128 -3.93 -5.00 3.92
N LYS A 129 -2.94 -5.67 3.33
CA LYS A 129 -1.51 -5.46 3.62
C LYS A 129 -0.85 -4.68 2.47
N PRO A 130 0.03 -3.69 2.74
CA PRO A 130 0.40 -3.19 4.08
C PRO A 130 -0.66 -2.29 4.72
N ASN A 131 -1.57 -1.72 3.93
CA ASN A 131 -2.66 -0.87 4.40
C ASN A 131 -3.83 -0.89 3.42
N LEU A 132 -5.01 -0.50 3.91
CA LEU A 132 -6.20 -0.23 3.12
C LEU A 132 -6.23 1.25 2.72
N THR A 133 -6.14 1.53 1.43
CA THR A 133 -6.30 2.89 0.92
C THR A 133 -7.75 3.34 1.01
N VAL A 134 -8.00 4.53 1.55
CA VAL A 134 -9.32 5.16 1.63
C VAL A 134 -9.40 6.36 0.69
N ARG A 135 -10.59 6.59 0.13
CA ARG A 135 -10.78 7.49 -1.02
C ARG A 135 -11.90 8.50 -0.79
N LYS A 136 -11.90 9.56 -1.59
CA LYS A 136 -12.94 10.60 -1.54
C LYS A 136 -14.26 10.14 -2.17
N SER A 137 -14.20 9.21 -3.12
CA SER A 137 -15.34 8.67 -3.86
C SER A 137 -15.30 7.14 -3.87
N ALA A 138 -16.47 6.53 -4.12
CA ALA A 138 -16.75 5.09 -4.09
C ALA A 138 -16.25 4.36 -5.35
N ASP A 139 -14.98 4.55 -5.69
CA ASP A 139 -14.40 4.00 -6.91
C ASP A 139 -12.86 3.87 -6.82
N VAL A 140 -12.28 2.92 -7.56
CA VAL A 140 -10.81 2.67 -7.55
C VAL A 140 -9.97 3.85 -8.03
N THR A 141 -10.56 4.84 -8.70
CA THR A 141 -9.88 6.04 -9.22
C THR A 141 -10.03 7.26 -8.31
N GLY A 142 -10.93 7.20 -7.31
CA GLY A 142 -11.19 8.28 -6.38
C GLY A 142 -9.95 8.80 -5.66
N LYS A 143 -9.89 10.13 -5.44
CA LYS A 143 -8.76 10.79 -4.77
C LYS A 143 -8.45 10.07 -3.45
N LYS A 144 -7.23 9.56 -3.31
CA LYS A 144 -6.76 8.94 -2.07
C LYS A 144 -6.75 9.99 -0.97
N LEU A 145 -7.46 9.71 0.12
CA LEU A 145 -7.53 10.59 1.29
C LEU A 145 -6.57 10.14 2.40
N GLY A 146 -6.17 8.87 2.39
CA GLY A 146 -5.23 8.32 3.36
C GLY A 146 -5.20 6.81 3.30
N ASN A 147 -4.55 6.23 4.30
CA ASN A 147 -4.41 4.79 4.46
C ASN A 147 -4.87 4.39 5.87
N VAL A 148 -5.63 3.31 5.96
CA VAL A 148 -5.95 2.61 7.21
C VAL A 148 -4.94 1.47 7.33
N PRO A 149 -4.10 1.41 8.37
CA PRO A 149 -3.14 0.32 8.52
C PRO A 149 -3.86 -1.03 8.65
N TYR A 150 -3.17 -2.14 8.35
CA TYR A 150 -3.67 -3.48 8.64
C TYR A 150 -4.10 -3.61 10.12
N GLY A 151 -5.28 -4.16 10.38
CA GLY A 151 -5.93 -4.22 11.70
C GLY A 151 -6.59 -2.91 12.15
N GLY A 152 -6.43 -1.82 11.40
CA GLY A 152 -7.03 -0.52 11.70
C GLY A 152 -8.56 -0.57 11.67
N LYS A 153 -9.20 -0.01 12.70
CA LYS A 153 -10.65 -0.05 12.88
C LYS A 153 -11.33 1.14 12.24
N VAL A 154 -12.37 0.88 11.46
CA VAL A 154 -13.19 1.89 10.81
C VAL A 154 -14.65 1.66 11.15
N LYS A 155 -15.43 2.74 11.20
CA LYS A 155 -16.89 2.64 11.33
C LYS A 155 -17.48 2.69 9.94
N VAL A 156 -18.17 1.65 9.50
CA VAL A 156 -18.93 1.71 8.24
C VAL A 156 -20.16 2.56 8.49
N LEU A 157 -20.33 3.60 7.68
CA LEU A 157 -21.44 4.54 7.76
C LEU A 157 -22.53 4.21 6.75
N GLU A 158 -22.18 3.62 5.61
CA GLU A 158 -23.10 3.41 4.49
C GLU A 158 -22.57 2.32 3.56
N PHE A 159 -23.43 1.41 3.12
CA PHE A 159 -23.12 0.50 2.02
C PHE A 159 -23.60 1.11 0.72
N THR A 160 -22.74 1.11 -0.30
CA THR A 160 -23.11 1.60 -1.63
C THR A 160 -23.51 0.43 -2.53
N ASP A 161 -24.08 0.71 -3.69
CA ASP A 161 -24.28 -0.27 -4.77
C ASP A 161 -23.08 -0.34 -5.74
N LYS A 162 -22.04 0.47 -5.50
CA LYS A 162 -20.87 0.59 -6.38
C LYS A 162 -19.93 -0.57 -6.15
N THR A 163 -19.74 -1.38 -7.19
CA THR A 163 -18.86 -2.56 -7.16
C THR A 163 -17.60 -2.34 -7.96
N ASP A 164 -16.53 -3.00 -7.55
CA ASP A 164 -15.23 -2.96 -8.23
C ASP A 164 -14.49 -4.30 -8.04
N SER A 165 -13.30 -4.41 -8.66
CA SER A 165 -12.38 -5.52 -8.42
C SER A 165 -10.98 -5.00 -8.15
N ILE A 166 -10.46 -5.26 -6.94
CA ILE A 166 -9.15 -4.77 -6.50
C ILE A 166 -8.30 -5.96 -6.08
N GLY A 167 -7.14 -6.14 -6.73
CA GLY A 167 -6.22 -7.24 -6.39
C GLY A 167 -6.86 -8.63 -6.58
N GLY A 168 -7.76 -8.78 -7.56
CA GLY A 168 -8.45 -10.04 -7.84
C GLY A 168 -9.64 -10.34 -6.91
N ARG A 169 -10.00 -9.43 -6.02
CA ARG A 169 -11.18 -9.55 -5.15
C ARG A 169 -12.29 -8.65 -5.68
N ALA A 170 -13.44 -9.25 -6.00
CA ALA A 170 -14.67 -8.50 -6.24
C ALA A 170 -15.25 -8.05 -4.89
N GLY A 171 -15.87 -6.87 -4.89
CA GLY A 171 -16.41 -6.26 -3.69
C GLY A 171 -17.15 -4.97 -4.01
N THR A 172 -17.62 -4.31 -2.96
CA THR A 172 -18.43 -3.11 -2.98
C THR A 172 -17.73 -2.00 -2.21
N TRP A 173 -17.96 -0.76 -2.62
CA TRP A 173 -17.51 0.38 -1.85
C TRP A 173 -18.44 0.62 -0.67
N VAL A 174 -17.85 0.98 0.46
CA VAL A 174 -18.57 1.37 1.66
C VAL A 174 -18.04 2.71 2.12
N LYS A 175 -18.95 3.58 2.56
CA LYS A 175 -18.59 4.83 3.21
C LYS A 175 -18.19 4.50 4.63
N ILE A 176 -17.07 5.03 5.07
CA ILE A 176 -16.51 4.80 6.40
C ILE A 176 -16.16 6.13 7.09
N GLU A 177 -16.11 6.10 8.40
CA GLU A 177 -15.45 7.11 9.21
C GLU A 177 -14.06 6.61 9.62
N TRP A 178 -13.05 7.42 9.33
CA TRP A 178 -11.66 7.18 9.73
C TRP A 178 -11.01 8.49 10.17
N GLN A 179 -10.44 8.52 11.37
CA GLN A 179 -9.82 9.71 11.98
C GLN A 179 -10.76 10.95 11.99
N GLY A 180 -12.06 10.74 12.25
CA GLY A 180 -13.06 11.80 12.28
C GLY A 180 -13.42 12.40 10.92
N LYS A 181 -13.03 11.75 9.81
CA LYS A 181 -13.37 12.14 8.44
C LYS A 181 -14.09 11.00 7.73
N SER A 182 -15.03 11.36 6.86
CA SER A 182 -15.67 10.40 5.97
C SER A 182 -14.78 10.11 4.75
N ALA A 183 -14.69 8.84 4.39
CA ALA A 183 -14.01 8.35 3.19
C ALA A 183 -14.71 7.09 2.66
N TYR A 184 -14.33 6.62 1.48
CA TYR A 184 -14.77 5.35 0.92
C TYR A 184 -13.66 4.31 1.01
N ALA A 185 -14.03 3.10 1.41
CA ALA A 185 -13.16 1.94 1.50
C ALA A 185 -13.80 0.77 0.76
N PHE A 186 -12.96 -0.15 0.29
CA PHE A 186 -13.42 -1.33 -0.43
C PHE A 186 -13.67 -2.48 0.55
N ASP A 187 -14.90 -3.00 0.56
CA ASP A 187 -15.38 -3.96 1.55
C ASP A 187 -14.63 -5.30 1.55
N ALA A 188 -14.07 -5.73 0.41
CA ALA A 188 -13.34 -6.98 0.30
C ALA A 188 -12.01 -6.98 1.10
N PHE A 189 -11.65 -5.81 1.65
CA PHE A 189 -10.55 -5.61 2.58
C PHE A 189 -11.01 -5.14 3.96
N LEU A 190 -12.30 -5.28 4.26
CA LEU A 190 -12.89 -5.00 5.55
C LEU A 190 -13.52 -6.28 6.11
N GLU A 191 -13.24 -6.55 7.38
CA GLU A 191 -13.85 -7.65 8.12
C GLU A 191 -14.71 -7.08 9.24
N LYS A 192 -15.99 -7.51 9.32
CA LYS A 192 -16.93 -7.04 10.34
C LYS A 192 -16.47 -7.49 11.72
N LEU A 193 -16.35 -6.57 12.65
CA LEU A 193 -16.10 -6.92 14.05
C LEU A 193 -17.42 -7.35 14.71
N PRO A 194 -17.39 -8.37 15.59
CA PRO A 194 -18.57 -8.77 16.34
C PRO A 194 -19.10 -7.57 17.15
N VAL A 195 -20.42 -7.35 17.06
CA VAL A 195 -21.11 -6.30 17.82
C VAL A 195 -21.06 -6.71 19.29
N ALA A 196 -20.32 -5.96 20.10
CA ALA A 196 -20.44 -6.07 21.54
C ALA A 196 -21.75 -5.39 21.92
N ASP A 197 -22.73 -6.16 22.38
CA ASP A 197 -23.96 -5.63 22.97
C ASP A 197 -23.57 -4.66 24.09
N SER A 198 -23.94 -3.40 23.89
CA SER A 198 -23.74 -2.33 24.85
C SER A 198 -24.83 -2.45 25.91
N ASP A 199 -24.61 -3.29 26.91
CA ASP A 199 -25.16 -3.09 28.25
C ASP A 199 -24.44 -3.99 29.26
N LYS A 200 -23.92 -3.34 30.29
CA LYS A 200 -23.28 -3.84 31.53
C LYS A 200 -21.76 -3.84 31.57
N ALA A 201 -21.32 -3.13 32.60
CA ALA A 201 -20.02 -3.17 33.21
C ALA A 201 -19.55 -4.60 33.55
N ASP A 202 -18.24 -4.74 33.46
CA ASP A 202 -17.35 -5.72 34.09
C ASP A 202 -17.47 -7.23 33.76
N GLU A 203 -16.30 -7.74 33.37
CA GLU A 203 -15.74 -9.10 33.51
C GLU A 203 -16.37 -10.32 32.80
N SER A 204 -15.79 -10.71 31.64
CA SER A 204 -14.75 -11.76 31.50
C SER A 204 -14.55 -12.09 30.00
N ASP A 205 -13.41 -11.78 29.39
CA ASP A 205 -12.11 -12.49 29.42
C ASP A 205 -12.08 -13.79 28.58
N THR A 206 -11.64 -13.65 27.33
CA THR A 206 -10.55 -14.50 26.81
C THR A 206 -9.49 -13.59 26.15
N THR A 207 -8.70 -12.98 27.01
CA THR A 207 -7.32 -12.51 26.86
C THR A 207 -6.53 -13.03 25.64
N LYS A 208 -6.21 -12.11 24.71
CA LYS A 208 -4.80 -11.90 24.35
C LYS A 208 -4.46 -10.50 24.80
N ALA A 209 -3.90 -10.40 26.01
CA ALA A 209 -3.45 -9.13 26.58
C ALA A 209 -2.56 -8.41 25.55
N SER A 210 -2.89 -7.17 25.23
CA SER A 210 -1.96 -6.28 24.56
C SER A 210 -0.75 -6.12 25.49
N LYS A 211 0.35 -6.81 25.19
CA LYS A 211 1.52 -6.90 26.07
C LYS A 211 2.19 -5.53 26.04
N THR A 212 2.02 -4.75 27.10
CA THR A 212 2.75 -3.49 27.24
C THR A 212 4.10 -3.74 27.90
N LEU A 213 5.14 -3.13 27.38
CA LEU A 213 6.50 -3.19 27.91
C LEU A 213 6.96 -1.78 28.25
N GLU A 214 7.62 -1.61 29.39
CA GLU A 214 8.27 -0.35 29.76
C GLU A 214 9.77 -0.57 29.86
N GLY A 215 10.55 0.36 29.33
CA GLY A 215 12.00 0.25 29.35
C GLY A 215 12.70 1.47 28.76
N LEU A 216 14.00 1.30 28.51
CA LEU A 216 14.84 2.27 27.82
C LEU A 216 15.01 1.83 26.37
N ILE A 217 14.93 2.76 25.43
CA ILE A 217 15.41 2.50 24.07
C ILE A 217 16.93 2.37 24.13
N THR A 218 17.46 1.20 23.80
CA THR A 218 18.90 0.91 23.92
C THR A 218 19.58 0.62 22.58
N SER A 219 18.84 0.18 21.57
CA SER A 219 19.38 0.02 20.21
C SER A 219 18.30 0.27 19.16
N TYR A 220 18.75 0.70 17.98
CA TYR A 220 17.97 0.74 16.76
C TYR A 220 18.89 0.30 15.62
N GLU A 221 18.44 -0.69 14.85
CA GLU A 221 19.18 -1.21 13.70
C GLU A 221 18.22 -1.33 12.53
N CYS A 222 18.59 -0.76 11.38
CA CYS A 222 17.80 -0.91 10.17
C CYS A 222 18.62 -1.47 9.01
N GLY A 223 18.08 -2.52 8.40
CA GLY A 223 18.53 -3.15 7.16
C GLY A 223 17.33 -3.43 6.27
N ASP A 224 17.04 -4.70 5.99
CA ASP A 224 15.83 -5.10 5.25
C ASP A 224 14.54 -4.82 6.04
N ASN A 225 14.60 -4.91 7.38
CA ASN A 225 13.60 -4.40 8.30
C ASN A 225 14.29 -3.50 9.35
N CYS A 226 13.53 -2.63 9.99
CA CYS A 226 14.02 -1.82 11.09
C CYS A 226 13.55 -2.38 12.44
N TYR A 227 14.51 -2.59 13.34
CA TYR A 227 14.33 -3.16 14.66
C TYR A 227 14.69 -2.14 15.73
N LEU A 228 13.94 -2.16 16.83
CA LEU A 228 14.22 -1.40 18.03
C LEU A 228 14.50 -2.39 19.17
N VAL A 229 15.35 -2.02 20.12
CA VAL A 229 15.56 -2.79 21.36
C VAL A 229 15.14 -1.96 22.54
N ILE A 230 14.25 -2.51 23.36
CA ILE A 230 13.84 -1.95 24.64
C ILE A 230 14.43 -2.81 25.76
N THR A 231 15.23 -2.19 26.63
CA THR A 231 15.72 -2.85 27.84
C THR A 231 14.81 -2.52 29.01
N ASP A 232 14.22 -3.53 29.63
CA ASP A 232 13.30 -3.34 30.74
C ASP A 232 14.00 -3.03 32.08
N LYS A 233 13.22 -2.93 33.15
CA LYS A 233 13.73 -2.62 34.49
C LYS A 233 14.56 -3.75 35.09
N GLN A 234 14.43 -4.97 34.59
CA GLN A 234 15.18 -6.16 34.98
C GLN A 234 16.50 -6.28 34.20
N GLY A 235 16.68 -5.46 33.16
CA GLY A 235 17.84 -5.52 32.26
C GLY A 235 17.66 -6.49 31.10
N GLU A 236 16.48 -7.07 30.92
CA GLU A 236 16.18 -7.95 29.79
C GLU A 236 15.97 -7.11 28.52
N GLN A 237 16.54 -7.57 27.41
CA GLN A 237 16.42 -6.92 26.11
C GLN A 237 15.28 -7.53 25.31
N HIS A 238 14.37 -6.66 24.87
CA HIS A 238 13.25 -7.02 24.03
C HIS A 238 13.45 -6.39 22.66
N SER A 239 13.66 -7.21 21.63
CA SER A 239 13.78 -6.77 20.24
C SER A 239 12.43 -6.86 19.54
N GLY A 240 12.07 -5.83 18.78
CA GLY A 240 10.83 -5.78 18.03
C GLY A 240 10.93 -4.90 16.80
N LEU A 241 10.09 -5.17 15.79
CA LEU A 241 9.97 -4.31 14.62
C LEU A 241 9.52 -2.91 15.02
N CYS A 242 10.17 -1.88 14.48
CA CYS A 242 9.86 -0.48 14.76
C CYS A 242 8.70 -0.02 13.85
N THR A 243 7.46 -0.37 14.22
CA THR A 243 6.25 -0.09 13.42
C THR A 243 5.42 1.08 13.92
N ALA A 244 5.72 1.60 15.12
CA ALA A 244 5.05 2.78 15.66
C ALA A 244 5.27 4.01 14.78
N THR A 245 4.31 4.94 14.81
CA THR A 245 4.40 6.24 14.10
C THR A 245 5.69 7.01 14.42
N LEU A 246 6.24 6.85 15.63
CA LEU A 246 7.51 7.49 16.00
C LEU A 246 8.71 6.96 15.19
N CYS A 247 8.64 5.71 14.72
CA CYS A 247 9.67 5.04 13.93
C CYS A 247 9.65 5.44 12.45
N GLU A 248 8.54 5.94 11.92
CA GLU A 248 8.39 6.29 10.49
C GLU A 248 9.56 7.16 9.98
N PRO A 249 9.88 8.31 10.59
CA PRO A 249 11.00 9.13 10.14
C PRO A 249 12.38 8.48 10.38
N TRP A 250 12.50 7.51 11.30
CA TRP A 250 13.76 6.81 11.56
C TRP A 250 14.01 5.76 10.49
N ASN A 251 12.96 5.02 10.12
CA ASN A 251 12.98 3.98 9.11
C ASN A 251 13.25 4.55 7.72
N GLU A 252 12.75 5.75 7.42
CA GLU A 252 12.97 6.43 6.13
C GLU A 252 14.45 6.75 5.89
N VAL A 253 15.18 7.15 6.93
CA VAL A 253 16.60 7.50 6.85
C VAL A 253 17.53 6.40 7.40
N ALA A 254 16.96 5.25 7.76
CA ALA A 254 17.63 4.12 8.41
C ALA A 254 18.46 4.52 9.67
N GLU A 255 18.03 5.56 10.38
CA GLU A 255 18.75 6.10 11.54
C GLU A 255 17.78 6.66 12.58
N MET A 256 17.95 6.26 13.85
CA MET A 256 17.22 6.83 14.97
C MET A 256 17.99 8.04 15.55
N PRO A 257 17.35 9.20 15.75
CA PRO A 257 17.98 10.36 16.37
C PRO A 257 18.51 10.05 17.77
N THR A 258 19.75 10.48 18.05
CA THR A 258 20.45 10.22 19.33
C THR A 258 19.69 10.69 20.58
N LYS A 259 18.79 11.68 20.46
CA LYS A 259 17.93 12.14 21.56
C LYS A 259 16.96 11.07 22.09
N PHE A 260 16.72 10.00 21.33
CA PHE A 260 15.89 8.87 21.75
C PHE A 260 16.70 7.75 22.39
N GLN A 261 18.03 7.76 22.25
CA GLN A 261 18.91 6.83 22.92
C GLN A 261 18.76 6.97 24.44
N ASN A 262 18.53 5.86 25.14
CA ASN A 262 18.26 5.79 26.58
C ASN A 262 17.00 6.53 27.03
N GLN A 263 16.08 6.86 26.12
CA GLN A 263 14.81 7.47 26.51
C GLN A 263 13.88 6.42 27.14
N LYS A 264 13.25 6.76 28.26
CA LYS A 264 12.22 5.92 28.87
C LYS A 264 10.97 5.91 28.00
N VAL A 265 10.45 4.72 27.75
CA VAL A 265 9.26 4.52 26.94
C VAL A 265 8.33 3.49 27.55
N LYS A 266 7.05 3.63 27.23
CA LYS A 266 6.06 2.57 27.31
C LYS A 266 5.67 2.19 25.90
N VAL A 267 5.85 0.92 25.55
CA VAL A 267 5.52 0.39 24.23
C VAL A 267 4.37 -0.60 24.33
N THR A 268 3.55 -0.64 23.28
CA THR A 268 2.62 -1.74 23.06
C THR A 268 3.29 -2.73 22.12
N VAL A 269 3.41 -3.98 22.55
CA VAL A 269 3.93 -5.08 21.75
C VAL A 269 2.77 -5.77 21.05
N GLY A 270 2.82 -5.75 19.73
CA GLY A 270 1.97 -6.53 18.84
C GLY A 270 2.84 -7.43 17.96
N THR A 271 2.36 -7.72 16.75
CA THR A 271 3.03 -8.65 15.83
C THR A 271 3.22 -7.99 14.47
N GLY A 272 4.45 -8.04 13.94
CA GLY A 272 4.80 -7.49 12.63
C GLY A 272 5.42 -8.56 11.73
N THR A 273 5.30 -8.35 10.41
CA THR A 273 5.85 -9.24 9.40
C THR A 273 7.26 -8.79 8.99
N GLN A 274 8.21 -9.72 8.94
CA GLN A 274 9.56 -9.48 8.45
C GLN A 274 9.66 -9.77 6.96
N TYR A 275 10.47 -8.97 6.26
CA TYR A 275 10.76 -9.12 4.84
C TYR A 275 12.26 -9.31 4.59
N ASP A 276 12.61 -10.11 3.58
CA ASP A 276 13.99 -10.15 3.06
C ASP A 276 14.26 -8.95 2.13
N GLY A 277 15.52 -8.75 1.72
CA GLY A 277 15.90 -7.70 0.76
C GLY A 277 15.25 -7.84 -0.64
N GLY A 278 14.56 -8.95 -0.92
CA GLY A 278 13.74 -9.16 -2.12
C GLY A 278 12.25 -8.83 -1.91
N GLY A 279 11.84 -8.49 -0.68
CA GLY A 279 10.46 -8.20 -0.30
C GLY A 279 9.60 -9.44 -0.03
N ASN A 280 10.19 -10.63 0.12
CA ASN A 280 9.47 -11.85 0.48
C ASN A 280 9.25 -11.93 1.99
N VAL A 281 8.11 -12.47 2.42
CA VAL A 281 7.78 -12.65 3.83
C VAL A 281 8.66 -13.73 4.45
N MET A 282 9.40 -13.39 5.51
CA MET A 282 10.24 -14.33 6.28
C MET A 282 9.55 -14.88 7.54
N GLY A 283 8.47 -14.23 7.99
CA GLY A 283 7.71 -14.66 9.17
C GLY A 283 7.17 -13.49 9.98
N GLU A 284 6.60 -13.81 11.14
CA GLU A 284 6.06 -12.83 12.09
C GLU A 284 6.93 -12.78 13.36
N MET A 285 7.02 -11.61 13.98
CA MET A 285 7.71 -11.40 15.25
C MET A 285 7.08 -10.26 16.05
N ASP A 286 7.57 -10.02 17.27
CA ASP A 286 7.15 -8.88 18.08
C ASP A 286 7.39 -7.56 17.33
N ALA A 287 6.41 -6.66 17.40
CA ALA A 287 6.48 -5.32 16.83
C ALA A 287 6.04 -4.29 17.86
N PHE A 288 6.75 -3.17 17.94
CA PHE A 288 6.34 -2.07 18.79
C PHE A 288 5.39 -1.16 18.03
N GLU A 289 4.08 -1.44 18.19
CA GLU A 289 3.00 -0.74 17.49
C GLU A 289 2.78 0.67 18.00
N THR A 290 3.05 0.89 19.29
CA THR A 290 3.03 2.22 19.89
C THR A 290 4.27 2.43 20.74
N ILE A 291 4.80 3.66 20.73
CA ILE A 291 5.90 4.08 21.58
C ILE A 291 5.48 5.40 22.22
N LYS A 292 5.23 5.37 23.53
CA LYS A 292 4.95 6.56 24.34
C LYS A 292 6.20 6.91 25.14
N LEU A 293 6.75 8.09 24.86
CA LEU A 293 7.85 8.63 25.66
C LEU A 293 7.36 8.92 27.08
N LEU A 294 8.11 8.44 28.07
CA LEU A 294 7.88 8.71 29.47
C LEU A 294 8.81 9.84 29.92
N LYS A 295 8.32 10.65 30.85
CA LYS A 295 9.09 11.72 31.49
C LYS A 295 9.99 11.18 32.59
#